data_AF-A0A523WGH1-F1
#
_entry.id   AF-A0A523WGH1-F1
#
_cell.length_a   1.000
_cell.length_b   1.000
_cell.length_c   1.000
_cell.angle_alpha   90.00
_cell.angle_beta   90.00
_cell.angle_gamma   90.00
#
_symmetry.space_group_name_H-M   'P 1'
#
loop_
_entity.id
_entity.type
_entity.pdbx_description
1 polymer ?
#
loop_
_entity_poly.entity_id
_entity_poly.type
_entity_poly.pdbx_seq_one_letter_code
_entity_poly.pdbx_strand_id
1 'polypeptide(L)'
;MAEEKGFEFLEHTADAYVAAYGKDLAEAFERAAVAMFDVMTEVEKVEAEVEDNVKVQGEDEFALLYSWLEDLIVKSEVNGMLYSKFKVLKIGKG
;
A
#
# COMPACT_ATOMS: atom_id res chain seq x y z
N MET A 1 8.22 -0.52 -18.04
CA MET A 1 8.93 -0.10 -16.80
C MET A 1 7.95 0.38 -15.73
N ALA A 2 6.92 1.18 -16.04
CA ALA A 2 5.79 1.43 -15.13
C ALA A 2 4.73 0.30 -15.15
N GLU A 3 4.51 -0.32 -16.31
CA GLU A 3 3.48 -1.35 -16.50
C GLU A 3 3.69 -2.65 -15.71
N GLU A 4 4.90 -2.96 -15.21
CA GLU A 4 5.16 -4.20 -14.46
C GLU A 4 4.94 -4.08 -12.94
N LYS A 5 5.07 -2.87 -12.37
CA LYS A 5 4.89 -2.66 -10.92
C LYS A 5 3.43 -2.40 -10.53
N GLY A 6 2.60 -1.95 -11.48
CA GLY A 6 1.19 -1.61 -11.23
C GLY A 6 0.99 -0.25 -10.57
N PHE A 7 2.00 0.63 -10.59
CA PHE A 7 1.89 2.02 -10.16
C PHE A 7 2.95 2.88 -10.86
N GLU A 8 2.74 4.20 -10.83
CA GLU A 8 3.72 5.20 -11.26
C GLU A 8 3.78 6.39 -10.29
N PHE A 9 4.96 7.01 -10.22
CA PHE A 9 5.15 8.29 -9.53
C PHE A 9 4.92 9.43 -10.52
N LEU A 10 3.98 10.30 -10.18
CA LEU A 10 3.64 11.48 -10.94
C LEU A 10 4.51 12.67 -10.51
N GLU A 11 4.68 13.64 -11.41
CA GLU A 11 5.47 14.84 -11.11
C GLU A 11 4.86 15.63 -9.96
N HIS A 12 5.64 15.86 -8.92
CA HIS A 12 5.28 16.68 -7.78
C HIS A 12 6.54 17.30 -7.14
N THR A 13 6.42 18.47 -6.54
CA THR A 13 7.57 19.29 -6.11
C THR A 13 8.11 18.96 -4.72
N ALA A 14 7.37 18.20 -3.91
CA ALA A 14 7.73 17.87 -2.53
C ALA A 14 7.40 16.41 -2.19
N ASP A 15 6.10 16.11 -2.04
CA ASP A 15 5.65 14.76 -1.68
C ASP A 15 5.61 13.82 -2.89
N ALA A 16 5.57 12.52 -2.62
CA ALA A 16 5.35 11.51 -3.66
C ALA A 16 3.87 11.50 -4.08
N TYR A 17 3.60 11.80 -5.35
CA TYR A 17 2.28 11.63 -5.93
C TYR A 17 2.23 10.31 -6.69
N VAL A 18 1.32 9.42 -6.32
CA VAL A 18 1.25 8.06 -6.84
C VAL A 18 -0.05 7.83 -7.59
N ALA A 19 0.04 7.26 -8.78
CA ALA A 19 -1.10 6.59 -9.42
C ALA A 19 -0.89 5.08 -9.39
N ALA A 20 -1.80 4.36 -8.73
CA ALA A 20 -1.76 2.91 -8.59
C ALA A 20 -2.91 2.24 -9.34
N TYR A 21 -2.64 1.12 -9.99
CA TYR A 21 -3.53 0.43 -10.92
C TYR A 21 -3.60 -1.06 -10.60
N GLY A 22 -4.77 -1.65 -10.83
CA GLY A 22 -4.99 -3.08 -10.67
C GLY A 22 -6.17 -3.54 -11.51
N LYS A 23 -6.31 -4.86 -11.67
CA LYS A 23 -7.47 -5.43 -12.39
C LYS A 23 -8.80 -5.23 -11.65
N ASP A 24 -8.72 -5.00 -10.34
CA ASP A 24 -9.82 -4.74 -9.44
C ASP A 24 -9.36 -3.78 -8.32
N LEU A 25 -10.31 -3.33 -7.50
CA LEU A 25 -10.05 -2.37 -6.42
C LEU A 25 -9.05 -2.91 -5.38
N ALA A 26 -9.11 -4.22 -5.11
CA ALA A 26 -8.22 -4.86 -4.15
C ALA A 26 -6.78 -4.84 -4.65
N GLU A 27 -6.54 -5.17 -5.92
CA GLU A 27 -5.21 -5.08 -6.51
C GLU A 27 -4.71 -3.63 -6.56
N ALA A 28 -5.57 -2.66 -6.88
CA ALA A 28 -5.17 -1.24 -6.87
C ALA A 28 -4.73 -0.78 -5.47
N PHE A 29 -5.42 -1.23 -4.41
CA PHE A 29 -5.01 -0.98 -3.02
C PHE A 29 -3.65 -1.62 -2.74
N GLU A 30 -3.47 -2.91 -3.07
CA GLU A 30 -2.20 -3.62 -2.92
C GLU A 30 -1.05 -2.85 -3.60
N ARG A 31 -1.26 -2.34 -4.82
CA ARG A 31 -0.25 -1.54 -5.53
C ARG A 31 0.02 -0.18 -4.89
N ALA A 32 -1.01 0.47 -4.33
CA ALA A 32 -0.82 1.71 -3.59
C ALA A 32 0.06 1.51 -2.34
N ALA A 33 -0.12 0.39 -1.63
CA ALA A 33 0.75 0.06 -0.49
C ALA A 33 2.19 -0.22 -0.94
N VAL A 34 2.40 -0.99 -2.02
CA VAL A 34 3.75 -1.18 -2.57
C VAL A 34 4.39 0.16 -2.90
N ALA A 35 3.69 1.04 -3.62
CA ALA A 35 4.19 2.35 -4.00
C ALA A 35 4.57 3.21 -2.78
N MET A 36 3.75 3.21 -1.73
CA MET A 36 4.01 3.94 -0.49
C MET A 36 5.30 3.49 0.19
N PHE A 37 5.54 2.17 0.28
CA PHE A 37 6.79 1.66 0.85
C PHE A 37 7.98 1.83 -0.12
N ASP A 38 7.75 1.88 -1.44
CA ASP A 38 8.79 2.16 -2.45
C ASP A 38 9.32 3.60 -2.36
N VAL A 39 8.54 4.53 -1.78
CA VAL A 39 9.02 5.87 -1.40
C VAL A 39 10.04 5.81 -0.26
N MET A 40 9.89 4.84 0.65
CA MET A 40 10.73 4.71 1.85
C MET A 40 11.99 3.88 1.59
N THR A 41 11.90 2.82 0.78
CA THR A 41 12.99 1.87 0.53
C THR A 41 12.79 1.13 -0.80
N GLU A 42 13.82 0.44 -1.28
CA GLU A 42 13.68 -0.52 -2.39
C GLU A 42 12.93 -1.77 -1.91
N VAL A 43 11.60 -1.78 -2.06
CA VAL A 43 10.71 -2.80 -1.48
C VAL A 43 11.06 -4.21 -1.95
N GLU A 44 11.53 -4.35 -3.19
CA GLU A 44 11.93 -5.63 -3.78
C GLU A 44 13.11 -6.33 -3.08
N LYS A 45 13.90 -5.58 -2.28
CA LYS A 45 15.03 -6.11 -1.52
C LYS A 45 14.66 -6.53 -0.09
N VAL A 46 13.42 -6.29 0.34
CA VAL A 46 12.96 -6.57 1.70
C VAL A 46 12.38 -7.99 1.76
N GLU A 47 12.99 -8.86 2.56
CA GLU A 47 12.55 -10.24 2.75
C GLU A 47 11.23 -10.31 3.57
N ALA A 48 10.27 -11.09 3.07
CA ALA A 48 8.98 -11.26 3.72
C ALA A 48 9.03 -12.40 4.75
N GLU A 49 9.63 -12.13 5.91
CA GLU A 49 9.81 -13.11 6.99
C GLU A 49 8.61 -13.20 7.95
N VAL A 50 7.86 -12.10 8.11
CA VAL A 50 6.75 -11.98 9.06
C VAL A 50 5.48 -11.56 8.31
N GLU A 51 4.35 -12.11 8.73
CA GLU A 51 3.02 -11.77 8.21
C GLU A 51 2.19 -11.10 9.31
N ASP A 52 1.59 -9.95 8.98
CA ASP A 52 0.65 -9.23 9.83
C ASP A 52 -0.71 -9.09 9.15
N ASN A 53 -1.77 -9.13 9.97
CA ASN A 53 -3.13 -8.93 9.51
C ASN A 53 -3.64 -7.54 9.90
N VAL A 54 -4.20 -6.84 8.91
CA VAL A 54 -4.79 -5.50 9.08
C VAL A 54 -6.27 -5.55 8.73
N LYS A 55 -7.10 -4.94 9.57
CA LYS A 55 -8.53 -4.76 9.31
C LYS A 55 -8.94 -3.34 9.66
N VAL A 56 -9.43 -2.62 8.66
CA VAL A 56 -9.91 -1.25 8.81
C VAL A 56 -11.36 -1.12 8.32
N GLN A 57 -12.00 0.00 8.65
CA GLN A 57 -13.30 0.39 8.14
C GLN A 57 -13.21 1.83 7.64
N GLY A 58 -13.95 2.14 6.57
CA GLY A 58 -14.06 3.48 6.01
C GLY A 58 -15.50 3.72 5.56
N GLU A 59 -15.90 4.99 5.49
CA GLU A 59 -17.24 5.39 5.04
C GLU A 59 -17.43 5.21 3.52
N ASP A 60 -16.33 5.27 2.77
CA ASP A 60 -16.23 5.02 1.34
C ASP A 60 -14.87 4.38 0.99
N GLU A 61 -14.64 4.14 -0.30
CA GLU A 61 -13.39 3.54 -0.78
C GLU A 61 -12.16 4.41 -0.53
N PHE A 62 -12.29 5.75 -0.53
CA PHE A 62 -11.17 6.67 -0.31
C PHE A 62 -10.74 6.66 1.15
N ALA A 63 -11.69 6.77 2.07
CA ALA A 63 -11.45 6.67 3.51
C ALA A 63 -10.90 5.28 3.87
N LEU A 64 -11.41 4.21 3.23
CA LEU A 64 -10.91 2.86 3.44
C LEU A 64 -9.44 2.72 3.02
N LEU A 65 -9.07 3.25 1.85
CA LEU A 65 -7.68 3.25 1.39
C LEU A 65 -6.79 4.03 2.35
N TYR A 66 -7.21 5.25 2.71
CA TYR A 66 -6.47 6.10 3.63
C TYR A 66 -6.20 5.40 4.97
N SER A 67 -7.24 4.90 5.63
CA SER A 67 -7.08 4.22 6.92
C SER A 67 -6.23 2.96 6.82
N TRP A 68 -6.31 2.23 5.70
CA TRP A 68 -5.49 1.04 5.50
C TRP A 68 -4.01 1.37 5.34
N LEU A 69 -3.68 2.38 4.54
CA LEU A 69 -2.31 2.84 4.35
C LEU A 69 -1.73 3.43 5.64
N GLU A 70 -2.52 4.22 6.38
CA GLU A 70 -2.13 4.78 7.68
C GLU A 70 -1.80 3.68 8.69
N ASP A 71 -2.65 2.65 8.83
CA ASP A 71 -2.41 1.55 9.77
C ASP A 71 -1.13 0.76 9.42
N LEU A 72 -0.84 0.58 8.12
CA LEU A 72 0.42 -0.03 7.66
C LEU A 72 1.65 0.80 8.06
N ILE A 73 1.60 2.13 7.90
CA ILE A 73 2.69 3.03 8.34
C ILE A 73 2.87 2.93 9.86
N VAL A 74 1.78 3.10 10.61
CA VAL A 74 1.83 3.07 12.09
C VAL A 74 2.40 1.74 12.59
N LYS A 75 1.97 0.61 12.03
CA LYS A 75 2.51 -0.70 12.40
C LYS A 75 3.98 -0.86 12.04
N SER A 76 4.38 -0.39 10.87
CA SER A 76 5.78 -0.40 10.43
C SER A 76 6.68 0.37 11.40
N GLU A 77 6.24 1.57 11.82
CA GLU A 77 6.97 2.40 12.78
C GLU A 77 7.01 1.77 14.19
N VAL A 78 5.87 1.27 14.69
CA VAL A 78 5.77 0.68 16.03
C VAL A 78 6.61 -0.58 16.16
N ASN A 79 6.61 -1.43 15.13
CA ASN A 79 7.33 -2.70 15.13
C ASN A 79 8.79 -2.56 14.67
N GLY A 80 9.18 -1.40 14.12
CA GLY A 80 10.51 -1.16 13.58
C GLY A 80 10.85 -2.07 12.38
N MET A 81 9.86 -2.38 11.55
CA MET A 81 9.99 -3.29 10.41
C MET A 81 9.34 -2.71 9.15
N LEU A 82 9.72 -3.20 7.98
CA LEU A 82 9.17 -2.77 6.68
C LEU A 82 8.33 -3.90 6.08
N TYR A 83 7.22 -3.54 5.43
CA TYR A 83 6.39 -4.49 4.70
C TYR A 83 6.77 -4.50 3.23
N SER A 84 6.80 -5.69 2.62
CA SER A 84 7.20 -5.85 1.21
C SER A 84 6.21 -6.57 0.33
N LYS A 85 5.19 -7.19 0.91
CA LYS A 85 4.12 -7.87 0.20
C LYS A 85 2.79 -7.51 0.84
N PHE A 86 1.81 -7.22 0.00
CA PHE A 86 0.49 -6.80 0.43
C PHE A 86 -0.55 -7.65 -0.25
N LYS A 87 -1.51 -8.15 0.53
CA LYS A 87 -2.64 -8.92 0.03
C LYS A 87 -3.93 -8.45 0.68
N VAL A 88 -4.84 -7.93 -0.13
CA VAL A 88 -6.20 -7.59 0.27
C VAL A 88 -7.06 -8.84 0.12
N LEU A 89 -7.48 -9.39 1.25
CA LEU A 89 -8.26 -10.62 1.30
C LEU A 89 -9.74 -10.37 0.99
N LYS A 90 -10.28 -9.24 1.43
CA LYS A 90 -11.69 -8.89 1.25
C LYS A 90 -11.89 -7.38 1.34
N ILE A 91 -12.59 -6.83 0.35
CA ILE A 91 -13.26 -5.54 0.43
C ILE A 91 -14.77 -5.83 0.34
N GLY A 92 -15.54 -5.26 1.25
CA GLY A 92 -16.98 -5.45 1.25
C GLY A 92 -17.67 -4.44 2.15
N LYS A 93 -18.96 -4.23 1.87
CA LYS A 93 -19.83 -3.43 2.73
C LYS A 93 -20.17 -4.23 3.99
N GLY A 94 -20.09 -3.57 5.13
CA GLY A 94 -20.53 -4.11 6.43
C GLY A 94 -22.03 -4.29 6.50
#